data_AF-A0A9P0PVT4-F1
#
_entry.id   AF-A0A9P0PVT4-F1
#
_cell.length_a   1.000
_cell.length_b   1.000
_cell.length_c   1.000
_cell.angle_alpha   90.00
_cell.angle_beta   90.00
_cell.angle_gamma   90.00
#
_symmetry.space_group_name_H-M   'P 1'
#
loop_
_entity.id
_entity.type
_entity.pdbx_description
1 polymer ?
#
loop_
_entity_poly.entity_id
_entity_poly.type
_entity_poly.pdbx_seq_one_letter_code
_entity_poly.pdbx_strand_id
1 'polypeptide(L)'
;MQIEAKRAEAEEKRKLLQEETRQHQARAQYQDQLARKRYDDQLAQQQRMNEENLRRQEESVAKQEAMRKATIEHEMDLRHKNEMKRVEAETKAKAKADRENRDLILEQIRLKAEQNRITVLESIKTAGSVIGTGAQAMLNDWNKVLTAAGGLTLLALGVYSAKGGTTVAARYVESRLGKPSLVRETSRFSLLEAVKHPIETVKKLKQPEQDALSGVVLAPKLEERLRDVAIATKNTKQNKGMYRNILMHGPPGTGKTMFAKKLAKHSGMDYAILTGGDIAPMGKEGVTAVHKVFDWANGSGKGLLLFVDEADAFLRKRSSETFRKTCELR
;
A
#
# COMPACT_ATOMS: atom_id res chain seq x y z
N MET A 1 -0.04 -68.41 96.18
CA MET A 1 -0.63 -69.29 95.15
C MET A 1 -1.88 -68.73 94.46
N GLN A 2 -3.07 -68.61 95.07
CA GLN A 2 -4.27 -68.19 94.32
C GLN A 2 -4.26 -66.74 93.80
N ILE A 3 -3.56 -65.82 94.48
CA ILE A 3 -3.44 -64.41 94.06
C ILE A 3 -2.50 -64.26 92.86
N GLU A 4 -1.42 -65.04 92.80
CA GLU A 4 -0.45 -65.02 91.69
C GLU A 4 -1.05 -65.63 90.42
N ALA A 5 -1.82 -66.72 90.54
CA ALA A 5 -2.54 -67.29 89.41
C ALA A 5 -3.56 -66.31 88.79
N LYS A 6 -4.32 -65.58 89.62
CA LYS A 6 -5.24 -64.52 89.15
C LYS A 6 -4.51 -63.34 88.50
N ARG A 7 -3.33 -62.96 89.01
CA ARG A 7 -2.50 -61.92 88.39
C ARG A 7 -1.92 -62.37 87.06
N ALA A 8 -1.42 -63.61 86.96
CA ALA A 8 -0.94 -64.20 85.72
C ALA A 8 -2.05 -64.31 84.67
N GLU A 9 -3.25 -64.76 85.04
CA GLU A 9 -4.41 -64.82 84.15
C GLU A 9 -4.85 -63.41 83.69
N ALA A 10 -4.80 -62.42 84.58
CA ALA A 10 -5.09 -61.02 84.22
C ALA A 10 -4.02 -60.45 83.26
N GLU A 11 -2.75 -60.82 83.42
CA GLU A 11 -1.68 -60.42 82.50
C GLU A 11 -1.80 -61.10 81.14
N GLU A 12 -2.14 -62.39 81.08
CA GLU A 12 -2.40 -63.09 79.82
C GLU A 12 -3.60 -62.51 79.09
N LYS A 13 -4.71 -62.21 79.79
CA LYS A 13 -5.86 -61.51 79.20
C LYS A 13 -5.50 -60.13 78.66
N ARG A 14 -4.62 -59.39 79.35
CA ARG A 14 -4.13 -58.08 78.87
C ARG A 14 -3.25 -58.23 77.62
N LYS A 15 -2.38 -59.23 77.57
CA LYS A 15 -1.55 -59.53 76.39
C LYS A 15 -2.41 -59.93 75.19
N LEU A 16 -3.38 -60.81 75.40
CA LEU A 16 -4.33 -61.24 74.36
C LEU A 16 -5.14 -60.04 73.82
N LEU A 17 -5.69 -59.21 74.71
CA LEU A 17 -6.42 -57.99 74.33
C LEU A 17 -5.53 -57.01 73.54
N GLN A 18 -4.27 -56.86 73.94
CA GLN A 18 -3.31 -56.01 73.22
C GLN A 18 -2.98 -56.58 71.83
N GLU A 19 -2.81 -57.89 71.68
CA GLU A 19 -2.59 -58.54 70.39
C GLU A 19 -3.82 -58.43 69.47
N GLU A 20 -5.02 -58.66 69.98
CA GLU A 20 -6.27 -58.46 69.23
C GLU A 20 -6.41 -57.01 68.79
N THR A 21 -6.12 -56.04 69.66
CA THR A 21 -6.15 -54.62 69.32
C THR A 21 -5.13 -54.30 68.23
N ARG A 22 -3.92 -54.85 68.28
CA ARG A 22 -2.90 -54.70 67.24
C ARG A 22 -3.33 -55.31 65.91
N GLN A 23 -3.90 -56.52 65.93
CA GLN A 23 -4.42 -57.16 64.72
C GLN A 23 -5.58 -56.36 64.11
N HIS A 24 -6.48 -55.84 64.94
CA HIS A 24 -7.58 -54.98 64.49
C HIS A 24 -7.06 -53.67 63.88
N GLN A 25 -6.07 -53.02 64.51
CA GLN A 25 -5.41 -51.83 63.96
C GLN A 25 -4.69 -52.12 62.63
N ALA A 26 -3.96 -53.22 62.53
CA ALA A 26 -3.27 -53.61 61.30
C ALA A 26 -4.26 -53.87 60.15
N ARG A 27 -5.39 -54.56 60.42
CA ARG A 27 -6.47 -54.76 59.44
C ARG A 27 -7.11 -53.44 59.03
N ALA A 28 -7.36 -52.53 59.97
CA ALA A 28 -7.93 -51.22 59.67
C ALA A 28 -6.98 -50.39 58.78
N GLN A 29 -5.68 -50.38 59.07
CA GLN A 29 -4.67 -49.70 58.24
C GLN A 29 -4.58 -50.31 56.84
N TYR A 30 -4.58 -51.64 56.74
CA TYR A 30 -4.54 -52.32 55.44
C TYR A 30 -5.79 -52.03 54.60
N GLN A 31 -6.97 -52.00 55.23
CA GLN A 31 -8.21 -51.60 54.56
C GLN A 31 -8.19 -50.14 54.11
N ASP A 32 -7.64 -49.23 54.91
CA ASP A 32 -7.46 -47.82 54.52
C ASP A 32 -6.50 -47.69 53.33
N GLN A 33 -5.38 -48.41 53.34
CA GLN A 33 -4.44 -48.44 52.21
C GLN A 33 -5.09 -48.97 50.92
N LEU A 34 -5.87 -50.06 51.01
CA LEU A 34 -6.62 -50.58 49.87
C LEU A 34 -7.71 -49.63 49.38
N ALA A 35 -8.36 -48.90 50.28
CA ALA A 35 -9.36 -47.89 49.92
C ALA A 35 -8.71 -46.73 49.15
N ARG A 36 -7.57 -46.21 49.62
CA ARG A 36 -6.79 -45.18 48.91
C ARG A 36 -6.34 -45.65 47.54
N LYS A 37 -5.79 -46.86 47.44
CA LYS A 37 -5.34 -47.42 46.15
C LYS A 37 -6.50 -47.55 45.15
N ARG A 38 -7.67 -48.01 45.59
CA ARG A 38 -8.87 -48.09 44.73
C ARG A 38 -9.34 -46.71 44.28
N TYR A 39 -9.28 -45.72 45.16
CA TYR A 39 -9.64 -44.34 44.83
C TYR A 39 -8.66 -43.76 43.79
N ASP A 40 -7.36 -43.96 43.98
CA ASP A 40 -6.33 -43.50 43.04
C ASP A 40 -6.47 -44.19 41.67
N ASP A 41 -6.73 -45.50 41.64
CA ASP A 41 -6.97 -46.25 40.41
C ASP A 41 -8.23 -45.75 39.67
N GLN A 42 -9.31 -45.45 40.39
CA GLN A 42 -10.53 -44.85 39.82
C GLN A 42 -10.28 -43.46 39.23
N LEU A 43 -9.53 -42.62 39.96
CA LEU A 43 -9.19 -41.27 39.49
C LEU A 43 -8.30 -41.33 38.24
N ALA A 44 -7.29 -42.22 38.24
CA ALA A 44 -6.43 -42.44 37.09
C ALA A 44 -7.21 -42.96 35.87
N GLN A 45 -8.17 -43.87 36.08
CA GLN A 45 -9.04 -44.35 35.02
C GLN A 45 -9.92 -43.22 34.46
N GLN A 46 -10.50 -42.38 35.31
CA GLN A 46 -11.31 -41.25 34.88
C GLN A 46 -10.48 -40.23 34.09
N GLN A 47 -9.25 -39.96 34.51
CA GLN A 47 -8.33 -39.08 33.78
C GLN A 47 -7.99 -39.64 32.39
N ARG A 48 -7.67 -40.94 32.28
CA ARG A 48 -7.41 -41.58 30.98
C ARG A 48 -8.61 -41.51 30.06
N MET A 49 -9.81 -41.76 30.56
CA MET A 49 -11.05 -41.65 29.77
C MET A 49 -11.28 -40.22 29.26
N ASN A 50 -11.04 -39.22 30.11
CA ASN A 50 -11.16 -37.81 29.73
C ASN A 50 -10.11 -37.42 28.69
N GLU A 51 -8.86 -37.87 28.86
CA GLU A 51 -7.78 -37.62 27.90
C GLU A 51 -8.07 -38.29 26.55
N GLU A 52 -8.56 -39.53 26.54
CA GLU A 52 -8.90 -40.23 25.31
C GLU A 52 -10.06 -39.55 24.57
N ASN A 53 -11.07 -39.08 25.30
CA ASN A 53 -12.16 -38.29 24.74
C ASN A 53 -11.68 -36.97 24.16
N LEU A 54 -10.76 -36.27 24.84
CA LEU A 54 -10.18 -35.02 24.35
C LEU A 54 -9.37 -35.26 23.08
N ARG A 55 -8.51 -36.28 23.05
CA ARG A 55 -7.74 -36.68 21.85
C ARG A 55 -8.66 -36.99 20.67
N ARG A 56 -9.75 -37.74 20.89
CA ARG A 56 -10.73 -38.03 19.83
C ARG A 56 -11.42 -36.76 19.30
N GLN A 57 -11.69 -35.79 20.17
CA GLN A 57 -12.23 -34.48 19.77
C GLN A 57 -11.20 -33.69 18.95
N GLU A 58 -9.96 -33.61 19.42
CA GLU A 58 -8.86 -32.95 18.71
C GLU A 58 -8.62 -33.56 17.33
N GLU A 59 -8.57 -34.90 17.21
CA GLU A 59 -8.45 -35.59 15.93
C GLU A 59 -9.62 -35.30 14.99
N SER A 60 -10.84 -35.21 15.52
CA SER A 60 -12.03 -34.90 14.73
C SER A 60 -12.00 -33.46 14.21
N VAL A 61 -11.57 -32.51 15.06
CA VAL A 61 -11.39 -31.11 14.67
C VAL A 61 -10.28 -30.98 13.64
N ALA A 62 -9.12 -31.62 13.87
CA ALA A 62 -8.01 -31.61 12.93
C ALA A 62 -8.39 -32.19 11.56
N LYS A 63 -9.19 -33.27 11.52
CA LYS A 63 -9.74 -33.83 10.27
C LYS A 63 -10.68 -32.85 9.56
N GLN A 64 -11.54 -32.16 10.29
CA GLN A 64 -12.44 -31.13 9.72
C GLN A 64 -11.66 -29.94 9.16
N GLU A 65 -10.63 -29.47 9.88
CA GLU A 65 -9.76 -28.39 9.43
C GLU A 65 -8.95 -28.78 8.20
N ALA A 66 -8.38 -29.99 8.17
CA ALA A 66 -7.67 -30.52 7.01
C ALA A 66 -8.59 -30.62 5.78
N MET A 67 -9.83 -31.09 5.95
CA MET A 67 -10.81 -31.17 4.87
C MET A 67 -11.19 -29.77 4.33
N ARG A 68 -11.37 -28.78 5.22
CA ARG A 68 -11.62 -27.39 4.82
C ARG A 68 -10.43 -26.81 4.07
N LYS A 69 -9.22 -27.02 4.57
CA LYS A 69 -7.98 -26.56 3.91
C LYS A 69 -7.83 -27.16 2.52
N ALA A 70 -8.04 -28.47 2.37
CA ALA A 70 -7.99 -29.16 1.08
C ALA A 70 -9.05 -28.64 0.10
N THR A 71 -10.26 -28.32 0.59
CA THR A 71 -11.33 -27.74 -0.23
C THR A 71 -10.96 -26.36 -0.74
N ILE A 72 -10.41 -25.50 0.14
CA ILE A 72 -9.95 -24.16 -0.21
C ILE A 72 -8.80 -24.24 -1.22
N GLU A 73 -7.84 -25.14 -1.01
CA GLU A 73 -6.71 -25.35 -1.90
C GLU A 73 -7.18 -25.80 -3.30
N HIS A 74 -8.13 -26.73 -3.36
CA HIS A 74 -8.74 -27.17 -4.62
C HIS A 74 -9.48 -26.03 -5.34
N GLU A 75 -10.23 -25.21 -4.61
CA GLU A 75 -10.91 -24.06 -5.18
C GLU A 75 -9.92 -23.00 -5.70
N MET A 76 -8.84 -22.75 -4.96
CA MET A 76 -7.76 -21.83 -5.36
C MET A 76 -7.05 -22.33 -6.63
N ASP A 77 -6.76 -23.63 -6.73
CA ASP A 77 -6.17 -24.25 -7.92
C ASP A 77 -7.09 -24.14 -9.14
N LEU A 78 -8.39 -24.36 -8.97
CA LEU A 78 -9.37 -24.19 -10.04
C LEU A 78 -9.45 -22.73 -10.50
N ARG A 79 -9.47 -21.77 -9.55
CA ARG A 79 -9.44 -20.34 -9.85
C ARG A 79 -8.17 -19.95 -10.59
N HIS A 80 -7.01 -20.42 -10.12
CA HIS A 80 -5.73 -20.15 -10.77
C HIS A 80 -5.66 -20.71 -12.18
N LYS A 81 -6.12 -21.95 -12.39
CA LYS A 81 -6.23 -22.55 -13.74
C LYS A 81 -7.15 -21.76 -14.66
N ASN A 82 -8.29 -21.27 -14.15
CA ASN A 82 -9.23 -20.48 -14.93
C ASN A 82 -8.68 -19.09 -15.26
N GLU A 83 -7.99 -18.43 -14.32
CA GLU A 83 -7.31 -17.17 -14.56
C GLU A 83 -6.19 -17.33 -15.59
N MET A 84 -5.36 -18.36 -15.47
CA MET A 84 -4.30 -18.65 -16.44
C MET A 84 -4.85 -18.84 -17.86
N LYS A 85 -5.94 -19.60 -18.01
CA LYS A 85 -6.61 -19.77 -19.31
C LYS A 85 -7.17 -18.45 -19.85
N ARG A 86 -7.71 -17.59 -18.99
CA ARG A 86 -8.24 -16.27 -19.38
C ARG A 86 -7.11 -15.34 -19.84
N VAL A 87 -6.00 -15.31 -19.11
CA VAL A 87 -4.81 -14.53 -19.47
C VAL A 87 -4.21 -15.03 -20.77
N GLU A 88 -4.11 -16.34 -20.97
CA GLU A 88 -3.65 -16.94 -22.23
C GLU A 88 -4.57 -16.56 -23.41
N ALA A 89 -5.89 -16.64 -23.22
CA ALA A 89 -6.85 -16.23 -24.24
C ALA A 89 -6.74 -14.72 -24.56
N GLU A 90 -6.59 -13.87 -23.55
CA GLU A 90 -6.47 -12.42 -23.72
C GLU A 90 -5.14 -12.03 -24.39
N THR A 91 -4.03 -12.64 -23.98
CA THR A 91 -2.72 -12.43 -24.60
C THR A 91 -2.71 -12.88 -26.05
N LYS A 92 -3.32 -14.02 -26.37
CA LYS A 92 -3.48 -14.50 -27.75
C LYS A 92 -4.39 -13.58 -28.57
N ALA A 93 -5.47 -13.06 -27.99
CA ALA A 93 -6.36 -12.10 -28.64
C ALA A 93 -5.64 -10.77 -28.93
N LYS A 94 -4.89 -10.24 -27.95
CA LYS A 94 -4.05 -9.05 -28.12
C LYS A 94 -2.97 -9.26 -29.18
N ALA A 95 -2.27 -10.39 -29.15
CA ALA A 95 -1.26 -10.70 -30.15
C ALA A 95 -1.85 -10.78 -31.58
N LYS A 96 -3.10 -11.22 -31.73
CA LYS A 96 -3.80 -11.21 -33.02
C LYS A 96 -4.21 -9.80 -33.44
N ALA A 97 -4.78 -9.02 -32.53
CA ALA A 97 -5.14 -7.63 -32.77
C ALA A 97 -3.92 -6.76 -33.12
N ASP A 98 -2.78 -6.99 -32.47
CA ASP A 98 -1.53 -6.31 -32.76
C ASP A 98 -0.98 -6.65 -34.16
N ARG A 99 -1.21 -7.88 -34.65
CA ARG A 99 -0.86 -8.26 -36.03
C ARG A 99 -1.74 -7.52 -37.03
N GLU A 100 -3.06 -7.53 -36.83
CA GLU A 100 -4.02 -6.82 -37.69
C GLU A 100 -3.77 -5.30 -37.69
N ASN A 101 -3.46 -4.72 -36.52
CA ASN A 101 -3.11 -3.30 -36.42
C ASN A 101 -1.79 -2.96 -37.12
N ARG A 102 -0.80 -3.86 -37.12
CA ARG A 102 0.47 -3.63 -37.87
C ARG A 102 0.22 -3.53 -39.36
N ASP A 103 -0.67 -4.35 -39.90
CA ASP A 103 -1.01 -4.31 -41.34
C ASP A 103 -1.72 -3.00 -41.70
N LEU A 104 -2.68 -2.55 -40.88
CA LEU A 104 -3.33 -1.24 -41.04
C LEU A 104 -2.35 -0.07 -40.93
N ILE A 105 -1.41 -0.14 -39.98
CA ILE A 105 -0.37 0.88 -39.81
C ILE A 105 0.58 0.90 -41.00
N LEU A 106 0.96 -0.25 -41.54
CA LEU A 106 1.81 -0.34 -42.74
C LEU A 106 1.11 0.23 -43.97
N GLU A 107 -0.18 -0.04 -44.14
CA GLU A 107 -0.99 0.59 -45.20
C GLU A 107 -1.07 2.11 -45.04
N GLN A 108 -1.34 2.60 -43.83
CA GLN A 108 -1.32 4.04 -43.55
C GLN A 108 0.06 4.65 -43.80
N ILE A 109 1.15 3.96 -43.44
CA ILE A 109 2.51 4.41 -43.72
C ILE A 109 2.76 4.48 -45.23
N ARG A 110 2.29 3.49 -46.01
CA ARG A 110 2.39 3.51 -47.48
C ARG A 110 1.62 4.67 -48.09
N LEU A 111 0.35 4.86 -47.70
CA LEU A 111 -0.48 5.96 -48.18
C LEU A 111 0.12 7.32 -47.81
N LYS A 112 0.64 7.44 -46.60
CA LYS A 112 1.33 8.65 -46.13
C LYS A 112 2.67 8.86 -46.81
N ALA A 113 3.38 7.79 -47.18
CA ALA A 113 4.62 7.86 -47.96
C ALA A 113 4.36 8.32 -49.40
N GLU A 114 3.26 7.89 -50.03
CA GLU A 114 2.84 8.38 -51.35
C GLU A 114 2.45 9.87 -51.30
N GLN A 115 1.66 10.27 -50.31
CA GLN A 115 1.33 11.69 -50.08
C GLN A 115 2.58 12.53 -49.81
N ASN A 116 3.47 12.05 -48.93
CA ASN A 116 4.72 12.72 -48.66
C ASN A 116 5.61 12.78 -49.89
N ARG A 117 5.63 11.77 -50.78
CA ARG A 117 6.40 11.84 -52.04
C ARG A 117 5.91 12.97 -52.93
N ILE A 118 4.60 13.19 -53.00
CA ILE A 118 3.98 14.29 -53.77
C ILE A 118 4.33 15.64 -53.13
N THR A 119 4.11 15.80 -51.82
CA THR A 119 4.43 17.02 -51.09
C THR A 119 5.93 17.32 -51.05
N VAL A 120 6.79 16.28 -51.03
CA VAL A 120 8.25 16.41 -51.11
C VAL A 120 8.66 16.84 -52.51
N LEU A 121 8.07 16.32 -53.59
CA LEU A 121 8.34 16.81 -54.95
C LEU A 121 7.91 18.28 -55.12
N GLU A 122 6.77 18.66 -54.53
CA GLU A 122 6.24 20.03 -54.58
C GLU A 122 7.07 21.01 -53.74
N SER A 123 7.51 20.58 -52.55
CA SER A 123 8.43 21.35 -51.70
C SER A 123 9.86 21.37 -52.22
N ILE A 124 10.35 20.34 -52.94
CA ILE A 124 11.64 20.36 -53.65
C ILE A 124 11.58 21.36 -54.81
N LYS A 125 10.47 21.41 -55.55
CA LYS A 125 10.28 22.41 -56.61
C LYS A 125 10.24 23.85 -56.05
N THR A 126 9.63 24.02 -54.88
CA THR A 126 9.52 25.31 -54.18
C THR A 126 10.82 25.70 -53.45
N ALA A 127 11.56 24.73 -52.91
CA ALA A 127 12.85 24.96 -52.27
C ALA A 127 13.98 25.13 -53.31
N GLY A 128 13.90 24.48 -54.46
CA GLY A 128 14.85 24.60 -55.57
C GLY A 128 14.93 26.02 -56.15
N SER A 129 13.81 26.76 -56.16
CA SER A 129 13.81 28.17 -56.54
C SER A 129 14.43 29.10 -55.48
N VAL A 130 14.32 28.75 -54.20
CA VAL A 130 14.88 29.52 -53.07
C VAL A 130 16.37 29.21 -52.88
N ILE A 131 16.81 27.97 -53.08
CA ILE A 131 18.22 27.54 -52.97
C ILE A 131 19.06 28.06 -54.14
N GLY A 132 18.48 28.21 -55.33
CA GLY A 132 19.17 28.77 -56.51
C GLY A 132 19.73 30.18 -56.29
N THR A 133 19.13 30.96 -55.40
CA THR A 133 19.63 32.31 -55.05
C THR A 133 20.67 32.30 -53.91
N GLY A 134 20.64 31.30 -53.02
CA GLY A 134 21.63 31.15 -51.93
C GLY A 134 22.91 30.40 -52.32
N ALA A 135 22.83 29.47 -53.29
CA ALA A 135 23.96 28.65 -53.71
C ALA A 135 25.07 29.46 -54.42
N GLN A 136 24.71 30.52 -55.14
CA GLN A 136 25.68 31.36 -55.84
C GLN A 136 26.55 32.21 -54.91
N ALA A 137 26.11 32.43 -53.66
CA ALA A 137 26.89 33.09 -52.61
C ALA A 137 27.77 32.14 -51.79
N MET A 138 27.49 30.82 -51.82
CA MET A 138 28.23 29.80 -51.05
C MET A 138 29.33 29.08 -51.85
N LEU A 139 29.35 29.21 -53.18
CA LEU A 139 30.30 28.52 -54.06
C LEU A 139 31.77 28.99 -53.94
N ASN A 140 32.07 30.04 -53.16
CA ASN A 140 33.44 30.56 -53.01
C ASN A 140 34.22 30.04 -51.78
N ASP A 141 33.59 29.37 -50.81
CA ASP A 141 34.25 28.99 -49.54
C ASP A 141 33.87 27.57 -49.05
N TRP A 142 34.49 26.55 -49.65
CA TRP A 142 34.18 25.13 -49.41
C TRP A 142 34.36 24.66 -47.95
N ASN A 143 35.31 25.23 -47.20
CA ASN A 143 35.53 24.84 -45.81
C ASN A 143 34.45 25.39 -44.86
N LYS A 144 33.93 26.59 -45.10
CA LYS A 144 32.83 27.16 -44.29
C LYS A 144 31.50 26.49 -44.60
N VAL A 145 31.29 26.06 -45.85
CA VAL A 145 30.11 25.29 -46.27
C VAL A 145 30.06 23.94 -45.58
N LEU A 146 31.18 23.21 -45.51
CA LEU A 146 31.23 21.90 -44.86
C LEU A 146 30.92 21.99 -43.36
N THR A 147 31.49 22.99 -42.66
CA THR A 147 31.23 23.20 -41.23
C THR A 147 29.79 23.68 -40.98
N ALA A 148 29.25 24.55 -41.84
CA ALA A 148 27.87 25.01 -41.74
C ALA A 148 26.86 23.88 -42.02
N ALA A 149 27.10 23.08 -43.06
CA ALA A 149 26.26 21.94 -43.41
C ALA A 149 26.33 20.82 -42.35
N GLY A 150 27.53 20.55 -41.80
CA GLY A 150 27.72 19.64 -40.67
C GLY A 150 27.03 20.12 -39.39
N GLY A 151 27.10 21.42 -39.08
CA GLY A 151 26.39 22.02 -37.96
C GLY A 151 24.87 21.98 -38.10
N LEU A 152 24.35 22.28 -39.30
CA LEU A 152 22.91 22.24 -39.59
C LEU A 152 22.34 20.82 -39.55
N THR A 153 23.08 19.83 -40.07
CA THR A 153 22.66 18.43 -40.02
C THR A 153 22.70 17.87 -38.60
N LEU A 154 23.72 18.20 -37.80
CA LEU A 154 23.76 17.84 -36.38
C LEU A 154 22.64 18.51 -35.57
N LEU A 155 22.33 19.78 -35.83
CA LEU A 155 21.18 20.46 -35.20
C LEU A 155 19.86 19.82 -35.61
N ALA A 156 19.67 19.50 -36.89
CA ALA A 156 18.46 18.84 -37.38
C ALA A 156 18.30 17.44 -36.78
N LEU A 157 19.39 16.65 -36.72
CA LEU A 157 19.41 15.34 -36.05
C LEU A 157 19.15 15.48 -34.55
N GLY A 158 19.73 16.49 -33.88
CA GLY A 158 19.49 16.79 -32.47
C GLY A 158 18.03 17.15 -32.18
N VAL A 159 17.42 18.01 -33.01
CA VAL A 159 16.00 18.41 -32.88
C VAL A 159 15.06 17.24 -33.23
N TYR A 160 15.37 16.45 -34.25
CA TYR A 160 14.55 15.32 -34.67
C TYR A 160 14.60 14.16 -33.67
N SER A 161 15.79 13.82 -33.17
CA SER A 161 15.97 12.83 -32.11
C SER A 161 15.34 13.28 -30.80
N ALA A 162 15.43 14.57 -30.45
CA ALA A 162 14.71 15.14 -29.32
C ALA A 162 13.19 15.00 -29.52
N LYS A 163 12.60 15.46 -30.63
CA LYS A 163 11.14 15.38 -30.85
C LYS A 163 10.58 13.95 -30.83
N GLY A 164 11.28 12.98 -31.42
CA GLY A 164 10.85 11.58 -31.47
C GLY A 164 11.05 10.83 -30.15
N GLY A 165 12.20 11.02 -29.50
CA GLY A 165 12.56 10.34 -28.26
C GLY A 165 11.88 10.92 -27.02
N THR A 166 11.69 12.24 -26.97
CA THR A 166 11.11 12.89 -25.78
C THR A 166 9.68 12.49 -25.52
N THR A 167 8.87 12.19 -26.56
CA THR A 167 7.44 11.90 -26.35
C THR A 167 7.22 10.53 -25.72
N VAL A 168 7.97 9.52 -26.15
CA VAL A 168 7.89 8.15 -25.60
C VAL A 168 8.56 8.08 -24.24
N ALA A 169 9.74 8.69 -24.09
CA ALA A 169 10.43 8.76 -22.82
C ALA A 169 9.64 9.60 -21.79
N ALA A 170 9.08 10.75 -22.18
CA ALA A 170 8.29 11.58 -21.27
C ALA A 170 7.02 10.85 -20.79
N ARG A 171 6.29 10.14 -21.67
CA ARG A 171 5.11 9.35 -21.24
C ARG A 171 5.49 8.20 -20.30
N TYR A 172 6.61 7.54 -20.54
CA TYR A 172 7.10 6.46 -19.67
C TYR A 172 7.52 7.01 -18.29
N VAL A 173 8.24 8.14 -18.26
CA VAL A 173 8.65 8.82 -17.03
C VAL A 173 7.45 9.43 -16.29
N GLU A 174 6.48 9.99 -17.00
CA GLU A 174 5.27 10.60 -16.45
C GLU A 174 4.32 9.56 -15.83
N SER A 175 4.27 8.33 -16.34
CA SER A 175 3.46 7.29 -15.69
C SER A 175 4.03 6.80 -14.35
N ARG A 176 5.35 6.92 -14.15
CA ARG A 176 6.04 6.49 -12.92
C ARG A 176 6.31 7.62 -11.92
N LEU A 177 6.46 8.85 -12.41
CA LEU A 177 6.79 10.05 -11.61
C LEU A 177 5.72 11.15 -11.66
N GLY A 178 4.70 11.01 -12.52
CA GLY A 178 3.62 11.98 -12.66
C GLY A 178 2.71 12.01 -11.45
N LYS A 179 1.96 13.11 -11.33
CA LYS A 179 0.96 13.31 -10.28
C LYS A 179 -0.16 12.26 -10.42
N PRO A 180 -0.55 11.54 -9.35
CA PRO A 180 -1.71 10.65 -9.39
C PRO A 180 -2.97 11.45 -9.71
N SER A 181 -3.95 10.84 -10.39
CA SER A 181 -5.22 11.48 -10.76
C SER A 181 -6.03 12.01 -9.57
N LEU A 182 -5.82 11.42 -8.39
CA LEU A 182 -6.47 11.80 -7.14
C LEU A 182 -5.84 13.03 -6.45
N VAL A 183 -4.60 13.40 -6.81
CA VAL A 183 -3.91 14.53 -6.19
C VAL A 183 -4.27 15.81 -6.94
N ARG A 184 -5.09 16.67 -6.32
CA ARG A 184 -5.50 17.96 -6.91
C ARG A 184 -4.36 18.96 -6.94
N GLU A 185 -3.62 19.05 -5.84
CA GLU A 185 -2.49 19.95 -5.72
C GLU A 185 -1.29 19.25 -5.07
N THR A 186 -0.09 19.56 -5.55
CA THR A 186 1.16 19.03 -5.01
C THR A 186 2.27 20.07 -5.09
N SER A 187 3.19 20.05 -4.12
CA SER A 187 4.45 20.79 -4.24
C SER A 187 5.56 20.01 -4.93
N ARG A 188 5.34 18.72 -5.23
CA ARG A 188 6.38 17.89 -5.84
C ARG A 188 6.71 18.39 -7.23
N PHE A 189 8.00 18.31 -7.51
CA PHE A 189 8.56 18.73 -8.77
C PHE A 189 8.19 17.74 -9.88
N SER A 190 7.34 18.16 -10.82
CA SER A 190 7.18 17.45 -12.09
C SER A 190 8.21 17.99 -13.07
N LEU A 191 9.05 17.11 -13.63
CA LEU A 191 10.01 17.47 -14.68
C LEU A 191 9.35 18.18 -15.87
N LEU A 192 8.10 17.84 -16.16
CA LEU A 192 7.30 18.44 -17.23
C LEU A 192 6.89 19.89 -16.92
N GLU A 193 6.62 20.18 -15.65
CA GLU A 193 6.28 21.53 -15.17
C GLU A 193 7.53 22.42 -15.12
N ALA A 194 8.68 21.84 -14.78
CA ALA A 194 9.98 22.49 -14.79
C ALA A 194 10.37 23.05 -16.16
N VAL A 195 10.15 22.23 -17.20
CA VAL A 195 10.47 22.60 -18.58
C VAL A 195 9.52 23.69 -19.08
N LYS A 196 8.25 23.65 -18.69
CA LYS A 196 7.27 24.70 -19.03
C LYS A 196 7.52 26.02 -18.30
N HIS A 197 7.93 25.95 -17.02
CA HIS A 197 8.11 27.13 -16.16
C HIS A 197 9.44 27.09 -15.39
N PRO A 198 10.59 27.32 -16.07
CA PRO A 198 11.91 27.21 -15.46
C PRO A 198 12.18 28.31 -14.42
N ILE A 199 11.69 29.53 -14.65
CA ILE A 199 11.91 30.67 -13.75
C ILE A 199 11.13 30.49 -12.45
N GLU A 200 9.86 30.09 -12.53
CA GLU A 200 9.03 29.85 -11.33
C GLU A 200 9.55 28.69 -10.49
N THR A 201 10.05 27.65 -11.16
CA THR A 201 10.71 26.51 -10.54
C THR A 201 11.89 26.93 -9.67
N VAL A 202 12.81 27.72 -10.23
CA VAL A 202 14.00 28.19 -9.50
C VAL A 202 13.60 29.08 -8.33
N LYS A 203 12.56 29.91 -8.52
CA LYS A 203 12.00 30.75 -7.45
C LYS A 203 11.40 29.90 -6.32
N LYS A 204 10.64 28.84 -6.62
CA LYS A 204 10.07 27.92 -5.62
C LYS A 204 11.16 27.16 -4.85
N LEU A 205 12.24 26.78 -5.52
CA LEU A 205 13.36 26.07 -4.88
C LEU A 205 14.15 26.96 -3.92
N LYS A 206 14.26 28.26 -4.21
CA LYS A 206 14.98 29.25 -3.39
C LYS A 206 14.13 29.91 -2.29
N GLN A 207 12.84 29.59 -2.18
CA GLN A 207 12.00 30.19 -1.14
C GLN A 207 12.42 29.68 0.24
N PRO A 208 12.72 30.58 1.20
CA PRO A 208 13.06 30.18 2.56
C PRO A 208 11.86 29.53 3.27
N GLU A 209 12.15 28.67 4.26
CA GLU A 209 11.14 28.10 5.15
C GLU A 209 10.40 29.24 5.87
N GLN A 210 9.13 29.47 5.52
CA GLN A 210 8.28 30.49 6.14
C GLN A 210 7.71 29.97 7.47
N ASP A 211 7.37 30.87 8.39
CA ASP A 211 6.68 30.50 9.64
C ASP A 211 5.31 29.88 9.32
N ALA A 212 5.02 28.71 9.92
CA ALA A 212 3.80 27.94 9.71
C ALA A 212 2.53 28.74 10.02
N LEU A 213 2.63 29.69 10.96
CA LEU A 213 1.50 30.46 11.48
C LEU A 213 1.42 31.89 10.95
N SER A 214 2.39 32.33 10.13
CA SER A 214 2.40 33.69 9.58
C SER A 214 1.12 33.96 8.77
N GLY A 215 0.32 34.96 9.17
CA GLY A 215 -0.92 35.34 8.50
C GLY A 215 -2.09 34.38 8.68
N VAL A 216 -2.09 33.52 9.70
CA VAL A 216 -3.28 32.79 10.15
C VAL A 216 -3.70 33.35 11.52
N VAL A 217 -4.88 33.95 11.60
CA VAL A 217 -5.41 34.49 12.86
C VAL A 217 -6.09 33.35 13.62
N LEU A 218 -5.58 33.03 14.81
CA LEU A 218 -6.05 31.91 15.63
C LEU A 218 -6.26 32.37 17.07
N ALA A 219 -7.07 31.62 17.82
CA ALA A 219 -7.15 31.78 19.26
C ALA A 219 -5.79 31.42 19.89
N PRO A 220 -5.30 32.14 20.93
CA PRO A 220 -3.95 31.95 21.47
C PRO A 220 -3.63 30.51 21.88
N LYS A 221 -4.59 29.82 22.52
CA LYS A 221 -4.44 28.40 22.92
C LYS A 221 -4.32 27.45 21.73
N LEU A 222 -5.00 27.75 20.62
CA LEU A 222 -4.92 26.94 19.41
C LEU A 222 -3.60 27.21 18.67
N GLU A 223 -3.17 28.47 18.64
CA GLU A 223 -1.90 28.86 18.04
C GLU A 223 -0.72 28.13 18.71
N GLU A 224 -0.66 28.12 20.05
CA GLU A 224 0.36 27.42 20.82
C GLU A 224 0.42 25.92 20.46
N ARG A 225 -0.74 25.24 20.45
CA ARG A 225 -0.81 23.82 20.09
C ARG A 225 -0.38 23.55 18.65
N LEU A 226 -0.74 24.42 17.72
CA LEU A 226 -0.35 24.26 16.31
C LEU A 226 1.13 24.57 16.10
N ARG A 227 1.70 25.49 16.89
CA ARG A 227 3.14 25.79 16.91
C ARG A 227 3.94 24.59 17.40
N ASP A 228 3.50 23.96 18.48
CA ASP A 228 4.12 22.73 19.01
C ASP A 228 4.11 21.60 17.98
N VAL A 229 3.00 21.45 17.27
CA VAL A 229 2.87 20.48 16.18
C VAL A 229 3.87 20.79 15.05
N ALA A 230 3.98 22.06 14.64
CA ALA A 230 4.91 22.46 13.59
C ALA A 230 6.37 22.21 13.97
N ILE A 231 6.75 22.55 15.21
CA ILE A 231 8.09 22.30 15.75
C ILE A 231 8.34 20.79 15.84
N ALA A 232 7.39 20.02 16.35
CA ALA A 232 7.50 18.57 16.46
C ALA A 232 7.69 17.93 15.08
N THR A 233 6.90 18.31 14.06
CA THR A 233 7.05 17.78 12.70
C THR A 233 8.41 18.10 12.10
N LYS A 234 8.90 19.33 12.28
CA LYS A 234 10.24 19.73 11.83
C LYS A 234 11.35 18.91 12.51
N ASN A 235 11.27 18.74 13.83
CA ASN A 235 12.22 17.95 14.60
C ASN A 235 12.16 16.45 14.23
N THR A 236 10.97 15.90 14.01
CA THR A 236 10.77 14.52 13.55
C THR A 236 11.46 14.28 12.22
N LYS A 237 11.36 15.22 11.28
CA LYS A 237 12.06 15.13 9.99
C LYS A 237 13.57 15.12 10.17
N GLN A 238 14.11 16.00 11.02
CA GLN A 238 15.56 16.06 11.29
C GLN A 238 16.07 14.79 11.98
N ASN A 239 15.32 14.26 12.94
CA ASN A 239 15.69 13.08 13.73
C ASN A 239 15.24 11.75 13.11
N LYS A 240 14.63 11.76 11.92
CA LYS A 240 14.04 10.58 11.25
C LYS A 240 13.09 9.78 12.15
N GLY A 241 12.31 10.48 12.96
CA GLY A 241 11.31 9.87 13.84
C GLY A 241 10.01 9.50 13.11
N MET A 242 9.08 8.89 13.83
CA MET A 242 7.75 8.57 13.32
C MET A 242 6.85 9.82 13.30
N TYR A 243 6.15 10.05 12.19
CA TYR A 243 5.23 11.17 12.02
C TYR A 243 3.91 10.96 12.77
N ARG A 244 3.31 12.06 13.22
CA ARG A 244 2.00 12.07 13.88
C ARG A 244 0.90 12.30 12.87
N ASN A 245 -0.23 11.60 13.02
CA ASN A 245 -1.45 11.86 12.26
C ASN A 245 -2.29 12.92 12.98
N ILE A 246 -2.78 13.91 12.25
CA ILE A 246 -3.55 15.04 12.80
C ILE A 246 -4.89 15.10 12.09
N LEU A 247 -5.96 15.17 12.87
CA LEU A 247 -7.32 15.44 12.38
C LEU A 247 -7.72 16.87 12.75
N MET A 248 -8.04 17.68 11.74
CA MET A 248 -8.52 19.05 11.93
C MET A 248 -10.02 19.08 11.63
N HIS A 249 -10.84 19.47 12.60
CA HIS A 249 -12.28 19.64 12.43
C HIS A 249 -12.70 21.10 12.68
N GLY A 250 -13.78 21.53 12.04
CA GLY A 250 -14.35 22.86 12.23
C GLY A 250 -15.18 23.30 11.01
N PRO A 251 -15.93 24.41 11.12
CA PRO A 251 -16.74 24.95 10.02
C PRO A 251 -15.93 25.15 8.72
N PRO A 252 -16.59 25.15 7.54
CA PRO A 252 -15.92 25.52 6.30
C PRO A 252 -15.40 26.97 6.40
N GLY A 253 -14.29 27.27 5.73
CA GLY A 253 -13.70 28.61 5.75
C GLY A 253 -12.77 28.92 6.94
N THR A 254 -12.56 28.01 7.89
CA THR A 254 -11.65 28.21 9.03
C THR A 254 -10.15 28.03 8.72
N GLY A 255 -9.78 27.99 7.43
CA GLY A 255 -8.36 27.94 7.01
C GLY A 255 -7.62 26.62 7.25
N LYS A 256 -8.32 25.50 7.53
CA LYS A 256 -7.69 24.17 7.75
C LYS A 256 -6.72 23.76 6.64
N THR A 257 -7.18 23.81 5.40
CA THR A 257 -6.38 23.48 4.21
C THR A 257 -5.21 24.45 4.00
N MET A 258 -5.38 25.73 4.35
CA MET A 258 -4.30 26.72 4.31
C MET A 258 -3.21 26.42 5.35
N PHE A 259 -3.61 26.08 6.58
CA PHE A 259 -2.68 25.70 7.64
C PHE A 259 -1.86 24.46 7.24
N ALA A 260 -2.49 23.42 6.68
CA ALA A 260 -1.79 22.23 6.20
C ALA A 260 -0.71 22.56 5.15
N LYS A 261 -1.01 23.45 4.19
CA LYS A 261 -0.05 23.94 3.20
C LYS A 261 1.15 24.65 3.85
N LYS A 262 0.88 25.53 4.83
CA LYS A 262 1.94 26.27 5.55
C LYS A 262 2.79 25.37 6.42
N LEU A 263 2.17 24.39 7.10
CA LEU A 263 2.85 23.39 7.92
C LEU A 263 3.87 22.58 7.10
N ALA A 264 3.48 22.13 5.91
CA ALA A 264 4.38 21.41 5.01
C ALA A 264 5.57 22.28 4.57
N LYS A 265 5.30 23.54 4.17
CA LYS A 265 6.35 24.51 3.80
C LYS A 265 7.31 24.80 4.95
N HIS A 266 6.79 25.00 6.16
CA HIS A 266 7.59 25.26 7.36
C HIS A 266 8.47 24.07 7.75
N SER A 267 7.97 22.85 7.55
CA SER A 267 8.72 21.61 7.78
C SER A 267 9.69 21.28 6.63
N GLY A 268 9.66 22.05 5.54
CA GLY A 268 10.40 21.80 4.31
C GLY A 268 10.02 20.47 3.62
N MET A 269 8.83 19.95 3.88
CA MET A 269 8.31 18.71 3.29
C MET A 269 7.51 19.02 2.04
N ASP A 270 7.35 18.03 1.17
CA ASP A 270 6.38 18.14 0.09
C ASP A 270 4.95 18.05 0.66
N TYR A 271 3.97 18.62 -0.03
CA TYR A 271 2.55 18.42 0.29
C TYR A 271 1.81 17.82 -0.90
N ALA A 272 0.76 17.06 -0.60
CA ALA A 272 -0.24 16.65 -1.58
C ALA A 272 -1.64 16.80 -0.97
N ILE A 273 -2.57 17.36 -1.74
CA ILE A 273 -3.96 17.55 -1.32
C ILE A 273 -4.83 16.60 -2.13
N LEU A 274 -5.55 15.77 -1.38
CA LEU A 274 -6.55 14.83 -1.82
C LEU A 274 -7.90 15.31 -1.29
N THR A 275 -8.97 15.25 -2.09
CA THR A 275 -10.34 15.45 -1.57
C THR A 275 -11.04 14.10 -1.50
N GLY A 276 -11.74 13.85 -0.39
CA GLY A 276 -12.60 12.68 -0.21
C GLY A 276 -13.73 12.61 -1.24
N GLY A 277 -14.21 13.76 -1.73
CA GLY A 277 -15.22 13.85 -2.77
C GLY A 277 -14.81 13.21 -4.11
N ASP A 278 -13.51 13.19 -4.45
CA ASP A 278 -13.02 12.54 -5.67
C ASP A 278 -12.88 11.00 -5.50
N ILE A 279 -12.76 10.52 -4.27
CA ILE A 279 -12.59 9.08 -3.97
C ILE A 279 -13.94 8.38 -3.84
N ALA A 280 -14.93 9.06 -3.23
CA ALA A 280 -16.27 8.53 -2.98
C ALA A 280 -16.96 7.92 -4.23
N PRO A 281 -16.95 8.55 -5.43
CA PRO A 281 -17.61 7.99 -6.61
C PRO A 281 -16.89 6.77 -7.21
N MET A 282 -15.62 6.55 -6.88
CA MET A 282 -14.81 5.48 -7.48
C MET A 282 -15.05 4.10 -6.87
N GLY A 283 -15.76 4.01 -5.74
CA GLY A 283 -16.08 2.74 -5.08
C GLY A 283 -14.85 1.86 -4.83
N LYS A 284 -14.83 0.66 -5.44
CA LYS A 284 -13.72 -0.30 -5.31
C LYS A 284 -12.42 0.19 -5.94
N GLU A 285 -12.50 0.99 -7.01
CA GLU A 285 -11.33 1.52 -7.72
C GLU A 285 -10.63 2.63 -6.92
N GLY A 286 -11.38 3.28 -6.01
CA GLY A 286 -10.86 4.30 -5.11
C GLY A 286 -9.75 3.77 -4.18
N VAL A 287 -9.86 2.52 -3.71
CA VAL A 287 -8.83 1.90 -2.84
C VAL A 287 -7.51 1.75 -3.59
N THR A 288 -7.56 1.22 -4.82
CA THR A 288 -6.39 1.08 -5.68
C THR A 288 -5.76 2.45 -6.00
N ALA A 289 -6.57 3.47 -6.24
CA ALA A 289 -6.10 4.80 -6.51
C ALA A 289 -5.44 5.44 -5.27
N VAL A 290 -5.99 5.22 -4.08
CA VAL A 290 -5.39 5.66 -2.81
C VAL A 290 -4.05 4.96 -2.56
N HIS A 291 -3.93 3.66 -2.83
CA HIS A 291 -2.64 2.95 -2.75
C HIS A 291 -1.59 3.58 -3.67
N LYS A 292 -1.96 3.93 -4.92
CA LYS A 292 -1.04 4.63 -5.83
C LYS A 292 -0.58 5.98 -5.29
N VAL A 293 -1.45 6.72 -4.59
CA VAL A 293 -1.07 7.99 -3.94
C VAL A 293 -0.05 7.75 -2.82
N PHE A 294 -0.24 6.70 -2.01
CA PHE A 294 0.72 6.34 -0.96
C PHE A 294 2.07 5.88 -1.53
N ASP A 295 2.08 5.04 -2.56
CA ASP A 295 3.32 4.59 -3.21
C ASP A 295 4.08 5.77 -3.82
N TRP A 296 3.35 6.67 -4.49
CA TRP A 296 3.91 7.91 -5.01
C TRP A 296 4.46 8.77 -3.87
N ALA A 297 3.73 8.94 -2.76
CA ALA A 297 4.16 9.72 -1.60
C ALA A 297 5.45 9.19 -0.96
N ASN A 298 5.55 7.86 -0.82
CA ASN A 298 6.74 7.18 -0.28
C ASN A 298 7.99 7.41 -1.13
N GLY A 299 7.85 7.65 -2.44
CA GLY A 299 8.95 7.98 -3.32
C GLY A 299 9.53 9.40 -3.13
N SER A 300 9.03 10.23 -2.20
CA SER A 300 9.56 11.58 -1.99
C SER A 300 10.82 11.61 -1.13
N GLY A 301 11.90 12.17 -1.67
CA GLY A 301 13.17 12.35 -0.95
C GLY A 301 13.13 13.38 0.18
N LYS A 302 12.16 14.33 0.20
CA LYS A 302 12.01 15.34 1.27
C LYS A 302 11.04 14.93 2.37
N GLY A 303 10.35 13.79 2.20
CA GLY A 303 9.14 13.44 2.95
C GLY A 303 7.92 14.21 2.44
N LEU A 304 6.74 13.59 2.52
CA LEU A 304 5.50 14.16 1.99
C LEU A 304 4.39 14.19 3.05
N LEU A 305 3.75 15.34 3.21
CA LEU A 305 2.56 15.55 4.03
C LEU A 305 1.31 15.40 3.14
N LEU A 306 0.59 14.30 3.33
CA LEU A 306 -0.66 14.02 2.63
C LEU A 306 -1.83 14.62 3.40
N PHE A 307 -2.54 15.55 2.79
CA PHE A 307 -3.73 16.17 3.34
C PHE A 307 -4.97 15.63 2.64
N VAL A 308 -5.91 15.07 3.41
CA VAL A 308 -7.19 14.58 2.92
C VAL A 308 -8.29 15.54 3.38
N ASP A 309 -8.75 16.37 2.45
CA ASP A 309 -9.91 17.25 2.65
C ASP A 309 -11.20 16.44 2.52
N GLU A 310 -12.29 16.89 3.15
CA GLU A 310 -13.60 16.19 3.13
C GLU A 310 -13.50 14.69 3.52
N ALA A 311 -12.67 14.39 4.51
CA ALA A 311 -12.47 13.01 4.99
C ALA A 311 -13.77 12.39 5.55
N ASP A 312 -14.77 13.19 5.90
CA ASP A 312 -16.11 12.74 6.28
C ASP A 312 -16.86 12.02 5.15
N ALA A 313 -16.59 12.37 3.89
CA ALA A 313 -17.10 11.62 2.73
C ALA A 313 -16.55 10.18 2.68
N PHE A 314 -15.33 9.98 3.18
CA PHE A 314 -14.65 8.68 3.21
C PHE A 314 -14.93 7.89 4.50
N LEU A 315 -14.98 8.56 5.65
CA LEU A 315 -15.03 7.95 6.99
C LEU A 315 -16.46 7.62 7.47
N ARG A 316 -17.37 7.22 6.58
CA ARG A 316 -18.73 6.81 6.96
C ARG A 316 -18.71 5.56 7.86
N LYS A 317 -19.59 5.56 8.86
CA LYS A 317 -19.74 4.46 9.83
C LYS A 317 -20.25 3.20 9.10
N ARG A 318 -19.48 2.10 9.13
CA ARG A 318 -19.86 0.81 8.52
C ARG A 318 -21.20 0.23 9.00
N SER A 319 -21.73 0.68 10.15
CA SER A 319 -22.95 0.15 10.76
C SER A 319 -24.26 0.72 10.21
N SER A 320 -24.22 1.68 9.28
CA SER A 320 -25.43 2.31 8.71
C SER A 320 -25.62 2.01 7.22
N GLU A 321 -25.12 0.87 6.73
CA GLU A 321 -25.49 0.33 5.42
C GLU A 321 -26.86 -0.37 5.50
N THR A 322 -27.93 0.41 5.66
CA THR A 322 -29.18 0.03 4.97
C THR A 322 -29.02 0.54 3.56
N PHE A 323 -28.68 -0.37 2.65
CA PHE A 323 -28.60 -0.14 1.22
C PHE A 323 -29.99 0.31 0.72
N ARG A 324 -30.30 1.61 0.79
CA ARG A 324 -31.46 2.18 0.12
C ARG A 324 -31.15 2.12 -1.38
N LYS A 325 -31.56 1.01 -2.00
CA LYS A 325 -31.89 0.98 -3.43
C LYS A 325 -32.99 2.01 -3.64
N THR A 326 -32.62 3.25 -3.93
CA THR A 326 -33.51 4.14 -4.65
C THR A 326 -33.17 3.96 -6.12
N CYS A 327 -33.86 3.02 -6.77
CA CYS A 327 -34.17 3.19 -8.18
C CYS A 327 -35.01 4.46 -8.29
N GLU A 328 -34.40 5.58 -8.62
CA GLU A 328 -35.12 6.65 -9.29
C GLU A 328 -35.11 6.35 -10.78
N LEU A 329 -36.17 5.65 -11.20
CA LEU A 329 -36.75 5.82 -12.50
C LEU A 329 -37.40 7.21 -12.52
N ARG A 330 -36.80 8.16 -13.23
CA ARG A 330 -37.53 9.08 -14.11
C ARG A 330 -36.61 9.70 -15.15
#